data_AF-A0A9W7LBC8-F1
#
_entry.id   AF-A0A9W7LBC8-F1
#
_cell.length_a   1.000
_cell.length_b   1.000
_cell.length_c   1.000
_cell.angle_alpha   90.00
_cell.angle_beta   90.00
_cell.angle_gamma   90.00
#
_symmetry.space_group_name_H-M   'P 1'
#
loop_
_entity.id
_entity.type
_entity.pdbx_description
1 polymer ?
#
loop_
_entity_poly.entity_id
_entity_poly.type
_entity_poly.pdbx_seq_one_letter_code
_entity_poly.pdbx_strand_id
1 'polypeptide(L)'
;LCRENCTLREAAIISSVLSKVSVPVAHSAVALHKISSLEYTGGQAVFIRCLLNKKYSLPMPVIGSLVKYFTLPYTRVISSRSSGSAPPKGEPLPVLWHQALLTFCERYKGSLSEKDKEGIKNVCKVEQHHLITKEIRRELFGAKGYRGEGMEVD
;
A
#
# COMPACT_ATOMS: atom_id res chain seq x y z
N LEU A 1 -15.88 1.16 -12.17
CA LEU A 1 -14.53 1.80 -12.04
C LEU A 1 -13.42 0.83 -11.60
N CYS A 2 -13.18 0.56 -10.31
CA CYS A 2 -12.02 -0.27 -9.90
C CYS A 2 -12.05 -1.73 -10.38
N ARG A 3 -13.22 -2.22 -10.84
CA ARG A 3 -13.41 -3.55 -11.44
C ARG A 3 -13.35 -3.56 -12.97
N GLU A 4 -13.40 -2.39 -13.59
CA GLU A 4 -13.57 -2.21 -15.04
C GLU A 4 -12.34 -1.52 -15.64
N ASN A 5 -11.15 -1.76 -15.09
CA ASN A 5 -9.88 -1.16 -15.54
C ASN A 5 -9.88 0.39 -15.55
N CYS A 6 -10.10 0.99 -14.37
CA CYS A 6 -9.98 2.44 -14.20
C CYS A 6 -8.58 2.96 -14.58
N THR A 7 -8.53 3.94 -15.48
CA THR A 7 -7.28 4.59 -15.89
C THR A 7 -6.74 5.50 -14.79
N LEU A 8 -5.43 5.78 -14.83
CA LEU A 8 -4.80 6.68 -13.85
C LEU A 8 -5.38 8.10 -13.88
N ARG A 9 -5.80 8.60 -15.05
CA ARG A 9 -6.42 9.93 -15.19
C ARG A 9 -7.78 9.99 -14.49
N GLU A 10 -8.63 9.00 -14.72
CA GLU A 10 -9.93 8.91 -14.06
C GLU A 10 -9.77 8.77 -12.55
N ALA A 11 -8.85 7.90 -12.10
CA ALA A 11 -8.56 7.72 -10.69
C ALA A 11 -8.09 9.03 -10.03
N ALA A 12 -7.28 9.83 -10.72
CA ALA A 12 -6.82 11.13 -10.23
C ALA A 12 -7.95 12.16 -10.13
N ILE A 13 -8.83 12.24 -11.15
CA ILE A 13 -9.98 13.17 -11.14
C ILE A 13 -10.92 12.83 -9.99
N ILE A 14 -11.32 11.57 -9.85
CA ILE A 14 -12.25 11.15 -8.80
C ILE A 14 -11.60 11.30 -7.41
N SER A 15 -10.32 10.99 -7.27
CA SER A 15 -9.59 11.20 -6.01
C SER A 15 -9.50 12.68 -5.63
N SER A 16 -9.37 13.59 -6.59
CA SER A 16 -9.40 15.03 -6.34
C SER A 16 -10.72 15.48 -5.72
N VAL A 17 -11.86 15.01 -6.27
CA VAL A 17 -13.18 15.28 -5.69
C VAL A 17 -13.31 14.64 -4.31
N LEU A 18 -12.92 13.38 -4.16
CA LEU A 18 -12.99 12.64 -2.91
C LEU A 18 -12.17 13.30 -1.80
N SER A 19 -11.02 13.89 -2.13
CA SER A 19 -10.19 14.62 -1.17
C SER A 19 -10.89 15.86 -0.60
N LYS A 20 -11.76 16.51 -1.37
CA LYS A 20 -12.48 17.75 -0.97
C LYS A 20 -13.76 17.47 -0.18
N VAL A 21 -14.43 16.35 -0.46
CA VAL A 21 -15.72 16.01 0.18
C VAL A 21 -15.50 15.34 1.54
N SER A 22 -16.32 15.68 2.53
CA SER A 22 -16.33 14.94 3.80
C SER A 22 -17.10 13.63 3.63
N VAL A 23 -16.44 12.50 3.92
CA VAL A 23 -17.05 11.16 3.82
C VAL A 23 -17.10 10.56 5.23
N PRO A 24 -18.25 10.04 5.69
CA PRO A 24 -18.31 9.41 6.99
C PRO A 24 -17.33 8.23 7.11
N VAL A 25 -16.78 8.05 8.33
CA VAL A 25 -15.73 7.06 8.61
C VAL A 25 -16.18 5.64 8.24
N ALA A 26 -17.42 5.27 8.57
CA ALA A 26 -17.96 3.94 8.29
C ALA A 26 -17.93 3.60 6.79
N HIS A 27 -18.40 4.53 5.93
CA HIS A 27 -18.39 4.34 4.48
C HIS A 27 -16.96 4.27 3.93
N SER A 28 -16.06 5.11 4.45
CA SER A 28 -14.65 5.09 4.04
C SER A 28 -13.96 3.78 4.40
N ALA A 29 -14.24 3.24 5.58
CA ALA A 29 -13.70 1.97 6.05
C ALA A 29 -14.17 0.79 5.19
N VAL A 30 -15.47 0.72 4.87
CA VAL A 30 -16.03 -0.31 3.98
C VAL A 30 -15.45 -0.18 2.56
N ALA A 31 -15.33 1.05 2.04
CA ALA A 31 -14.74 1.30 0.73
C ALA A 31 -13.27 0.83 0.66
N LEU A 32 -12.45 1.17 1.66
CA LEU A 32 -11.06 0.71 1.76
C LEU A 32 -10.98 -0.80 1.80
N HIS A 33 -11.79 -1.44 2.65
CA HIS A 33 -11.82 -2.90 2.76
C HIS A 33 -12.18 -3.56 1.42
N LYS A 34 -13.19 -3.01 0.72
CA LYS A 34 -13.60 -3.55 -0.58
C LYS A 34 -12.51 -3.38 -1.64
N ILE A 35 -11.93 -2.18 -1.76
CA ILE A 35 -10.88 -1.88 -2.74
C ILE A 35 -9.65 -2.78 -2.51
N SER A 36 -9.23 -2.94 -1.26
CA SER A 36 -8.08 -3.79 -0.89
C SER A 36 -8.27 -5.27 -1.20
N SER A 37 -9.52 -5.72 -1.36
CA SER A 37 -9.86 -7.11 -1.65
C SER A 37 -10.08 -7.39 -3.15
N LEU A 38 -10.03 -6.35 -4.01
CA LEU A 38 -10.14 -6.52 -5.46
C LEU A 38 -8.79 -6.94 -6.06
N GLU A 39 -8.82 -7.41 -7.31
CA GLU A 39 -7.60 -7.63 -8.07
C GLU A 39 -6.86 -6.32 -8.28
N TYR A 40 -5.53 -6.38 -8.14
CA TYR A 40 -4.69 -5.21 -8.23
C TYR A 40 -4.90 -4.48 -9.57
N THR A 41 -5.14 -3.18 -9.52
CA THR A 41 -5.12 -2.28 -10.67
C THR A 41 -4.41 -0.99 -10.29
N GLY A 42 -3.76 -0.32 -11.25
CA GLY A 42 -2.96 0.89 -10.98
C GLY A 42 -3.75 2.03 -10.34
N GLY A 43 -5.05 2.16 -10.64
CA GLY A 43 -5.92 3.20 -10.06
C GLY A 43 -6.26 3.01 -8.58
N GLN A 44 -6.20 1.78 -8.04
CA GLN A 44 -6.58 1.49 -6.65
C GLN A 44 -5.66 2.18 -5.64
N ALA A 45 -4.35 2.22 -5.92
CA ALA A 45 -3.38 2.86 -5.04
C ALA A 45 -3.70 4.35 -4.84
N VAL A 46 -4.22 5.02 -5.88
CA VAL A 46 -4.63 6.44 -5.82
C VAL A 46 -5.80 6.61 -4.86
N PHE A 47 -6.84 5.77 -4.98
CA PHE A 47 -8.00 5.82 -4.10
C PHE A 47 -7.66 5.46 -2.66
N ILE A 48 -6.87 4.41 -2.44
CA ILE A 48 -6.41 4.00 -1.11
C ILE A 48 -5.66 5.15 -0.46
N ARG A 49 -4.67 5.73 -1.14
CA ARG A 49 -3.91 6.88 -0.62
C ARG A 49 -4.83 8.06 -0.29
N CYS A 50 -5.77 8.39 -1.17
CA CYS A 50 -6.72 9.48 -0.96
C CYS A 50 -7.56 9.26 0.31
N LEU A 51 -8.08 8.05 0.52
CA LEU A 51 -8.88 7.70 1.68
C LEU A 51 -8.05 7.67 2.98
N LEU A 52 -6.81 7.18 2.93
CA LEU A 52 -5.90 7.18 4.08
C LEU A 52 -5.52 8.61 4.51
N ASN A 53 -5.38 9.54 3.56
CA ASN A 53 -5.10 10.95 3.84
C ASN A 53 -6.22 11.66 4.61
N LYS A 54 -7.42 11.09 4.69
CA LYS A 54 -8.51 11.60 5.54
C LYS A 54 -8.26 11.37 7.04
N LYS A 55 -7.26 10.55 7.40
CA LYS A 55 -6.81 10.30 8.80
C LYS A 55 -7.91 9.76 9.72
N TYR A 56 -8.78 8.91 9.20
CA TYR A 56 -9.83 8.29 10.01
C TYR A 56 -9.29 7.16 10.89
N SER A 57 -9.89 6.96 12.06
CA SER A 57 -9.68 5.75 12.86
C SER A 57 -10.33 4.57 12.14
N LEU A 58 -9.50 3.64 11.64
CA LEU A 58 -9.98 2.47 10.89
C LEU A 58 -10.19 1.28 11.82
N PRO A 59 -11.24 0.47 11.60
CA PRO A 59 -11.40 -0.81 12.29
C PRO A 59 -10.27 -1.80 11.95
N MET A 60 -9.87 -2.63 12.91
CA MET A 60 -8.79 -3.62 12.73
C MET A 60 -8.95 -4.54 11.51
N PRO A 61 -10.16 -5.03 11.14
CA PRO A 61 -10.32 -5.84 9.93
C PRO A 61 -9.94 -5.11 8.64
N VAL A 62 -10.12 -3.78 8.59
CA VAL A 62 -9.75 -2.97 7.43
C VAL A 62 -8.24 -2.82 7.34
N ILE A 63 -7.58 -2.60 8.48
CA ILE A 63 -6.12 -2.56 8.57
C ILE A 63 -5.53 -3.89 8.11
N GLY A 64 -6.09 -5.02 8.56
CA GLY A 64 -5.66 -6.35 8.11
C GLY A 64 -5.81 -6.55 6.60
N SER A 65 -6.91 -6.10 6.00
CA SER A 65 -7.07 -6.16 4.53
C SER A 65 -6.11 -5.26 3.78
N LEU A 66 -5.76 -4.09 4.34
CA LEU A 66 -4.73 -3.21 3.76
C LEU A 66 -3.33 -3.83 3.85
N VAL A 67 -2.97 -4.42 5.00
CA VAL A 67 -1.72 -5.17 5.13
C VAL A 67 -1.67 -6.28 4.08
N LYS A 68 -2.76 -7.05 3.92
CA LYS A 68 -2.86 -8.06 2.86
C LYS A 68 -2.69 -7.44 1.47
N TYR A 69 -3.33 -6.31 1.17
CA TYR A 69 -3.17 -5.62 -0.12
C TYR A 69 -1.72 -5.21 -0.40
N PHE A 70 -0.95 -4.79 0.61
CA PHE A 70 0.45 -4.41 0.43
C PHE A 70 1.42 -5.59 0.47
N THR A 71 1.05 -6.71 1.08
CA THR A 71 1.91 -7.92 1.21
C THR A 71 1.60 -9.02 0.19
N LEU A 72 0.39 -9.07 -0.37
CA LEU A 72 0.01 -9.98 -1.46
C LEU A 72 0.77 -9.75 -2.77
N PRO A 73 1.11 -8.51 -3.17
CA PRO A 73 1.93 -8.26 -4.36
C PRO A 73 3.26 -9.00 -4.30
N TYR A 74 3.88 -9.12 -3.11
CA TYR A 74 5.07 -9.95 -2.91
C TYR A 74 4.83 -11.43 -3.27
N THR A 75 3.65 -11.98 -2.96
CA THR A 75 3.29 -13.36 -3.35
C THR A 75 3.00 -13.49 -4.85
N ARG A 76 2.38 -12.47 -5.47
CA ARG A 76 2.02 -12.48 -6.90
C ARG A 76 3.20 -12.21 -7.84
N VAL A 77 4.22 -11.46 -7.40
CA VAL A 77 5.49 -11.27 -8.14
C VAL A 77 6.28 -12.59 -8.23
N ILE A 78 6.12 -13.50 -7.25
CA ILE A 78 6.78 -14.81 -7.23
C ILE A 78 5.99 -15.87 -8.03
N SER A 79 4.65 -15.83 -7.99
CA SER A 79 3.78 -16.81 -8.66
C SER A 79 3.29 -16.33 -10.03
N SER A 80 4.00 -16.76 -11.07
CA SER A 80 3.66 -16.59 -12.49
C SER A 80 2.17 -16.80 -12.83
N ARG A 81 1.69 -16.02 -13.81
CA ARG A 81 0.49 -16.25 -14.65
C ARG A 81 -0.85 -16.18 -13.93
N SER A 82 -1.48 -15.00 -13.92
CA SER A 82 -2.93 -14.88 -14.06
C SER A 82 -3.30 -13.46 -14.50
N SER A 83 -3.76 -13.36 -15.75
CA SER A 83 -4.69 -12.36 -16.30
C SER A 83 -4.55 -10.88 -15.85
N GLY A 84 -3.80 -10.09 -16.65
CA GLY A 84 -4.31 -8.81 -17.13
C GLY A 84 -4.08 -7.51 -16.34
N SER A 85 -3.63 -7.50 -15.08
CA SER A 85 -3.54 -6.22 -14.34
C SER A 85 -2.45 -6.06 -13.28
N ALA A 86 -1.72 -7.12 -12.93
CA ALA A 86 -0.49 -7.01 -12.14
C ALA A 86 0.70 -6.75 -13.07
N PRO A 87 1.67 -5.89 -12.70
CA PRO A 87 2.87 -5.71 -13.49
C PRO A 87 3.56 -7.06 -13.73
N PRO A 88 4.05 -7.33 -14.94
CA PRO A 88 4.73 -8.57 -15.26
C PRO A 88 5.94 -8.79 -14.35
N LYS A 89 6.35 -10.06 -14.21
CA LYS A 89 7.44 -10.46 -13.32
C LYS A 89 8.70 -9.62 -13.58
N GLY A 90 9.13 -8.86 -12.57
CA GLY A 90 10.34 -8.03 -12.63
C GLY A 90 10.11 -6.57 -13.00
N GLU A 91 8.88 -6.13 -13.29
CA GLU A 91 8.58 -4.71 -13.40
C GLU A 91 8.38 -4.08 -12.01
N PRO A 92 9.06 -2.94 -11.74
CA PRO A 92 8.95 -2.27 -10.46
C PRO A 92 7.53 -1.76 -10.21
N LEU A 93 7.07 -1.85 -8.96
CA LEU A 93 5.77 -1.29 -8.60
C LEU A 93 5.71 0.23 -8.86
N PRO A 94 4.54 0.78 -9.26
CA PRO A 94 4.40 2.21 -9.50
C PRO A 94 4.69 3.05 -8.25
N VAL A 95 5.27 4.24 -8.43
CA VAL A 95 5.54 5.20 -7.35
C VAL A 95 4.30 5.48 -6.49
N LEU A 96 3.12 5.54 -7.11
CA LEU A 96 1.84 5.77 -6.41
C LEU A 96 1.52 4.70 -5.38
N TRP A 97 1.92 3.45 -5.63
CA TRP A 97 1.77 2.36 -4.67
C TRP A 97 2.70 2.54 -3.47
N HIS A 98 3.97 2.88 -3.70
CA HIS A 98 4.92 3.18 -2.62
C HIS A 98 4.45 4.37 -1.77
N GLN A 99 3.91 5.41 -2.40
CA GLN A 99 3.34 6.55 -1.70
C GLN A 99 2.12 6.16 -0.84
N ALA A 100 1.24 5.28 -1.35
CA ALA A 100 0.10 4.76 -0.60
C ALA A 100 0.56 3.95 0.62
N LEU A 101 1.58 3.09 0.45
CA LEU A 101 2.18 2.32 1.54
C LEU A 101 2.80 3.22 2.60
N LEU A 102 3.57 4.24 2.21
CA LEU A 102 4.14 5.20 3.16
C LEU A 102 3.04 5.89 3.98
N THR A 103 2.01 6.42 3.32
CA THR A 103 0.88 7.05 4.01
C THR A 103 0.19 6.07 4.98
N PHE A 104 0.07 4.79 4.61
CA PHE A 104 -0.46 3.76 5.50
C PHE A 104 0.42 3.56 6.74
N CYS A 105 1.73 3.41 6.55
CA CYS A 105 2.70 3.20 7.64
C CYS A 105 2.76 4.40 8.60
N GLU A 106 2.84 5.63 8.08
CA GLU A 106 2.87 6.85 8.89
C GLU A 106 1.65 7.00 9.80
N ARG A 107 0.48 6.54 9.33
CA ARG A 107 -0.80 6.73 10.04
C ARG A 107 -1.14 5.58 10.95
N TYR A 108 -0.89 4.35 10.54
CA TYR A 108 -1.41 3.15 11.21
C TYR A 108 -0.32 2.30 11.86
N LYS A 109 0.95 2.75 11.95
CA LYS A 109 2.04 2.00 12.61
C LYS A 109 1.71 1.47 14.02
N GLY A 110 0.93 2.24 14.80
CA GLY A 110 0.54 1.87 16.16
C GLY A 110 -0.50 0.74 16.22
N SER A 111 -1.18 0.48 15.09
CA SER A 111 -2.18 -0.58 14.95
C SER A 111 -1.65 -1.81 14.21
N LEU A 112 -0.37 -1.82 13.81
CA LEU A 112 0.25 -2.95 13.14
C LEU A 112 0.89 -3.91 14.14
N SER A 113 0.63 -5.20 13.96
CA SER A 113 1.36 -6.24 14.71
C SER A 113 2.80 -6.37 14.22
N GLU A 114 3.67 -6.96 15.02
CA GLU A 114 5.07 -7.22 14.61
C GLU A 114 5.15 -8.12 13.35
N LYS A 115 4.21 -9.07 13.21
CA LYS A 115 4.09 -9.91 12.01
C LYS A 115 3.76 -9.08 10.77
N ASP A 116 2.86 -8.10 10.89
CA ASP A 116 2.49 -7.22 9.78
C ASP A 116 3.67 -6.34 9.37
N LYS A 117 4.41 -5.80 10.36
CA LYS A 117 5.62 -4.99 10.12
C LYS A 117 6.71 -5.80 9.41
N GLU A 118 6.96 -7.03 9.84
CA GLU A 118 7.95 -7.91 9.18
C GLU A 118 7.50 -8.27 7.76
N GLY A 119 6.21 -8.48 7.52
CA GLY A 119 5.64 -8.65 6.18
C GLY A 119 5.94 -7.45 5.27
N ILE A 120 5.67 -6.23 5.75
CA ILE A 120 5.96 -4.98 5.00
C ILE A 120 7.47 -4.80 4.77
N LYS A 121 8.31 -5.17 5.73
CA LYS A 121 9.77 -5.14 5.59
C LYS A 121 10.25 -6.05 4.48
N ASN A 122 9.72 -7.28 4.38
CA ASN A 122 10.06 -8.19 3.31
C ASN A 122 9.65 -7.64 1.93
N VAL A 123 8.48 -7.01 1.83
CA VAL A 123 8.07 -6.32 0.60
C VAL A 123 9.05 -5.20 0.25
N CYS A 124 9.47 -4.39 1.23
CA CYS A 124 10.44 -3.31 1.06
C CYS A 124 11.88 -3.78 0.75
N LYS A 125 12.18 -5.09 0.84
CA LYS A 125 13.46 -5.65 0.38
C LYS A 125 13.43 -5.96 -1.11
N VAL A 126 12.31 -6.48 -1.60
CA VAL A 126 12.10 -6.85 -3.01
C VAL A 126 11.78 -5.62 -3.86
N GLU A 127 10.80 -4.83 -3.42
CA GLU A 127 10.32 -3.65 -4.15
C GLU A 127 10.90 -2.38 -3.52
N GLN A 128 12.04 -1.96 -4.06
CA GLN A 128 12.79 -0.82 -3.55
C GLN A 128 12.57 0.43 -4.37
N HIS A 129 12.09 1.47 -3.70
CA HIS A 129 12.11 2.84 -4.21
C HIS A 129 13.18 3.64 -3.47
N HIS A 130 14.15 4.16 -4.22
CA HIS A 130 15.34 4.87 -3.73
C HIS A 130 15.11 5.93 -2.63
N LEU A 131 14.00 6.69 -2.73
CA LEU A 131 13.59 7.67 -1.69
C LEU A 131 12.57 7.11 -0.69
N ILE A 132 11.42 6.61 -1.15
CA ILE A 132 10.27 6.29 -0.30
C ILE A 132 10.51 5.09 0.61
N THR A 133 11.22 4.06 0.14
CA THR A 133 11.43 2.84 0.95
C THR A 133 12.23 3.14 2.22
N LYS A 134 13.16 4.10 2.18
CA LYS A 134 13.93 4.55 3.35
C LYS A 134 13.02 5.19 4.40
N GLU A 135 12.08 6.02 3.94
CA GLU A 135 11.08 6.67 4.81
C GLU A 135 10.16 5.64 5.47
N ILE A 136 9.69 4.64 4.71
CA ILE A 136 8.85 3.54 5.25
C ILE A 136 9.60 2.78 6.35
N ARG A 137 10.87 2.42 6.10
CA ARG A 137 11.70 1.70 7.09
C ARG A 137 11.94 2.54 8.33
N ARG A 138 12.24 3.84 8.16
CA ARG A 138 12.40 4.78 9.27
C ARG A 138 11.11 4.87 10.11
N GLU A 139 9.97 4.92 9.46
CA GLU A 139 8.68 5.08 10.13
C GLU A 139 8.27 3.85 10.95
N LEU A 140 8.53 2.64 10.43
CA LEU A 140 8.15 1.39 11.08
C LEU A 140 9.17 0.91 12.13
N PHE A 141 10.47 1.14 11.90
CA PHE A 141 11.55 0.54 12.71
C PHE A 141 12.45 1.59 13.39
N GLY A 142 12.23 2.88 13.14
CA GLY A 142 13.07 3.96 13.68
C GLY A 142 14.54 3.79 13.27
N ALA A 143 15.45 4.18 14.17
CA ALA A 143 16.90 4.04 13.98
C ALA A 143 17.36 2.58 13.76
N LYS A 144 16.59 1.58 14.22
CA LYS A 144 16.91 0.16 13.99
C LYS A 144 16.69 -0.26 12.52
N GLY A 145 15.86 0.46 11.76
CA GLY A 145 15.61 0.19 10.34
C GLY A 145 16.83 0.41 9.43
N TYR A 146 17.81 1.21 9.87
CA TYR A 146 19.07 1.45 9.16
C TYR A 146 20.10 0.34 9.37
N ARG A 147 20.00 -0.43 10.46
CA ARG A 147 21.08 -1.32 10.94
C ARG A 147 21.07 -2.72 10.30
N GLY A 148 20.08 -3.01 9.46
CA GLY A 148 19.96 -4.30 8.77
C GLY A 148 20.74 -4.43 7.45
N GLU A 149 21.51 -3.39 7.05
CA GLU A 149 22.27 -3.36 5.79
C GLU A 149 23.76 -3.00 5.99
N GLY A 150 24.29 -3.16 7.21
CA GLY A 150 25.72 -3.03 7.47
C GLY A 150 26.31 -4.33 8.01
N MET A 151 27.12 -5.00 7.18
CA MET A 151 27.90 -6.23 7.44
C MET A 151 27.19 -7.57 7.19
N GLU A 152 26.97 -7.89 5.92
CA GLU A 152 27.46 -9.17 5.38
C GLU A 152 28.42 -8.80 4.25
N VAL A 153 29.70 -8.70 4.62
CA VAL A 153 30.83 -8.74 3.69
C VAL A 153 31.44 -10.12 3.90
N ASP A 154 31.42 -10.93 2.84
CA ASP A 154 32.26 -12.12 2.73
C ASP A 154 33.75 -11.75 2.88
#